data_AF-A0A509L2W6-F1
#
_entry.id   AF-A0A509L2W6-F1
#
_cell.length_a   1.000
_cell.length_b   1.000
_cell.length_c   1.000
_cell.angle_alpha   90.00
_cell.angle_beta   90.00
_cell.angle_gamma   90.00
#
_symmetry.space_group_name_H-M   'P 1'
#
loop_
_entity.id
_entity.type
_entity.pdbx_description
1 polymer ?
#
loop_
_entity_poly.entity_id
_entity_poly.type
_entity_poly.pdbx_seq_one_letter_code
_entity_poly.pdbx_strand_id
1 'polypeptide(L)'
;MNLNDNARAGTFCTTNPAVIVDASAKADLEITVANMLYVIDGLHYTVASGDGDVPLDDTANTIADGYSRLYLACVVADGTVSVVVGKALSNAALAAGEISADWPVPTANSCPFCGILVTNATGSVFTAGTTTLDTTSIFADIYDLWSIPAAPLTGIATTQQT
;
A
#
# COMPACT_ATOMS: atom_id res chain seq x y z
N MET A 1 -9.61 1.65 19.68
CA MET A 1 -10.65 2.03 18.69
C MET A 1 -12.00 1.68 19.29
N ASN A 2 -12.85 2.68 19.57
CA ASN A 2 -14.20 2.48 20.13
C ASN A 2 -15.20 2.35 18.98
N LEU A 3 -15.88 1.20 18.87
CA LEU A 3 -16.84 0.90 17.80
C LEU A 3 -18.13 1.74 17.89
N ASN A 4 -18.36 2.46 18.99
CA ASN A 4 -19.56 3.29 19.16
C ASN A 4 -19.44 4.72 18.59
N ASP A 5 -18.23 5.22 18.36
CA ASP A 5 -18.02 6.64 18.01
C ASP A 5 -17.70 6.86 16.52
N ASN A 6 -17.57 5.79 15.72
CA ASN A 6 -17.27 5.88 14.29
C ASN A 6 -17.98 4.74 13.53
N ALA A 7 -19.02 5.05 12.75
CA ALA A 7 -19.91 4.08 12.11
C ALA A 7 -19.25 3.16 11.06
N ARG A 8 -17.93 3.26 10.82
CA ARG A 8 -17.12 2.16 10.25
C ARG A 8 -16.87 1.04 11.28
N ALA A 9 -17.83 0.83 12.18
CA ALA A 9 -17.81 0.06 13.41
C ALA A 9 -17.72 -1.47 13.21
N GLY A 10 -17.17 -1.93 12.10
CA GLY A 10 -17.12 -3.34 11.78
C GLY A 10 -16.15 -3.70 10.67
N THR A 11 -15.24 -2.81 10.26
CA THR A 11 -14.27 -3.14 9.19
C THR A 11 -12.86 -3.24 9.78
N PHE A 12 -12.30 -4.44 9.81
CA PHE A 12 -10.92 -4.69 10.25
C PHE A 12 -10.37 -6.00 9.68
N CYS A 13 -9.06 -6.03 9.40
CA CYS A 13 -8.40 -7.18 8.82
C CYS A 13 -7.72 -7.96 9.96
N THR A 14 -8.15 -9.21 10.16
CA THR A 14 -7.79 -10.06 11.32
C THR A 14 -6.55 -10.94 11.08
N THR A 15 -6.08 -11.01 9.83
CA THR A 15 -4.77 -11.53 9.47
C THR A 15 -4.21 -10.69 8.32
N ASN A 16 -2.92 -10.38 8.36
CA ASN A 16 -2.21 -9.78 7.25
C ASN A 16 -1.62 -10.90 6.38
N PRO A 17 -1.84 -10.92 5.06
CA PRO A 17 -1.14 -11.83 4.17
C PRO A 17 0.37 -11.56 4.22
N ALA A 18 1.17 -12.56 3.86
CA ALA A 18 2.56 -12.28 3.55
C ALA A 18 2.60 -11.38 2.31
N VAL A 19 2.90 -10.10 2.50
CA VAL A 19 3.11 -9.18 1.39
C VAL A 19 4.48 -9.49 0.81
N ILE A 20 4.50 -10.20 -0.32
CA ILE A 20 5.71 -10.53 -1.05
C ILE A 20 5.62 -9.80 -2.38
N VAL A 21 6.54 -8.86 -2.63
CA VAL A 21 6.71 -8.31 -3.98
C VAL A 21 7.20 -9.47 -4.84
N ASP A 22 6.41 -9.90 -5.81
CA ASP A 22 6.79 -11.06 -6.62
C ASP A 22 8.12 -10.79 -7.35
N ALA A 23 8.99 -11.79 -7.26
CA ALA A 23 10.31 -11.74 -7.86
C ALA A 23 10.26 -11.90 -9.39
N SER A 24 9.15 -12.37 -9.95
CA SER A 24 9.00 -12.66 -11.39
C SER A 24 8.37 -11.50 -12.18
N ALA A 25 7.49 -10.71 -11.56
CA ALA A 25 6.87 -9.51 -12.13
C ALA A 25 7.31 -8.24 -11.39
N LYS A 26 8.62 -7.99 -11.29
CA LYS A 26 9.18 -6.83 -10.58
C LYS A 26 8.71 -5.44 -11.08
N ALA A 27 7.96 -5.38 -12.18
CA ALA A 27 7.32 -4.17 -12.70
C ALA A 27 6.06 -3.76 -11.90
N ASP A 28 5.54 -4.67 -11.07
CA ASP A 28 4.34 -4.51 -10.26
C ASP A 28 4.58 -4.88 -8.79
N LEU A 29 3.80 -4.27 -7.91
CA LEU A 29 3.71 -4.71 -6.52
C LEU A 29 2.70 -5.85 -6.47
N GLU A 30 3.20 -7.08 -6.41
CA GLU A 30 2.33 -8.25 -6.22
C GLU A 30 2.02 -8.45 -4.74
N ILE A 31 0.81 -8.90 -4.42
CA ILE A 31 0.44 -9.27 -3.05
C ILE A 31 -0.30 -10.60 -3.09
N THR A 32 0.37 -11.64 -2.63
CA THR A 32 -0.27 -12.94 -2.44
C THR A 32 -1.18 -12.90 -1.20
N VAL A 33 -2.49 -12.90 -1.42
CA VAL A 33 -3.49 -12.95 -0.35
C VAL A 33 -3.83 -14.39 0.04
N ALA A 34 -3.05 -14.96 0.96
CA ALA A 34 -3.31 -16.29 1.49
C ALA A 34 -3.78 -16.24 2.95
N ASN A 35 -4.83 -17.01 3.26
CA ASN A 35 -5.39 -17.15 4.62
C ASN A 35 -5.76 -15.81 5.28
N MET A 36 -6.30 -14.87 4.48
CA MET A 36 -6.81 -13.61 5.00
C MET A 36 -8.19 -13.80 5.61
N LEU A 37 -8.35 -13.37 6.85
CA LEU A 37 -9.63 -13.26 7.53
C LEU A 37 -9.86 -11.78 7.79
N TYR A 38 -11.00 -11.25 7.34
CA TYR A 38 -11.30 -9.82 7.45
C TYR A 38 -12.78 -9.60 7.69
N VAL A 39 -13.10 -8.44 8.21
CA VAL A 39 -14.47 -8.00 8.46
C VAL A 39 -14.69 -6.73 7.66
N ILE A 40 -15.83 -6.63 6.98
CA ILE A 40 -16.30 -5.41 6.31
C ILE A 40 -17.74 -5.18 6.77
N ASP A 41 -18.00 -4.01 7.35
CA ASP A 41 -19.31 -3.61 7.86
C ASP A 41 -19.95 -4.65 8.81
N GLY A 42 -19.12 -5.33 9.61
CA GLY A 42 -19.54 -6.33 10.59
C GLY A 42 -19.76 -7.74 10.03
N LEU A 43 -19.55 -7.94 8.73
CA LEU A 43 -19.62 -9.26 8.07
C LEU A 43 -18.23 -9.86 7.96
N HIS A 44 -18.11 -11.14 8.33
CA HIS A 44 -16.85 -11.87 8.29
C HIS A 44 -16.62 -12.51 6.92
N TYR A 45 -15.39 -12.41 6.42
CA TYR A 45 -14.96 -12.95 5.14
C TYR A 45 -13.62 -13.68 5.26
N THR A 46 -13.41 -14.68 4.40
CA THR A 46 -12.17 -15.45 4.33
C THR A 46 -11.70 -15.58 2.89
N VAL A 47 -10.42 -15.35 2.66
CA VAL A 47 -9.74 -15.74 1.42
C VAL A 47 -8.74 -16.83 1.77
N ALA A 48 -9.01 -18.04 1.29
CA ALA A 48 -8.16 -19.21 1.56
C ALA A 48 -6.86 -19.16 0.74
N SER A 49 -6.95 -18.64 -0.49
CA SER A 49 -5.83 -18.47 -1.41
C SER A 49 -6.23 -17.49 -2.49
N GLY A 50 -5.31 -16.64 -2.91
CA GLY A 50 -5.44 -15.79 -4.06
C GLY A 50 -4.08 -15.22 -4.40
N ASP A 51 -3.77 -15.20 -5.68
CA ASP A 51 -2.72 -14.34 -6.17
C ASP A 51 -3.38 -13.02 -6.50
N GLY A 52 -3.18 -12.05 -5.62
CA GLY A 52 -3.61 -10.69 -5.89
C GLY A 52 -2.51 -10.07 -6.72
N ASP A 53 -2.59 -10.19 -8.04
CA ASP A 53 -2.06 -9.11 -8.87
C ASP A 53 -2.71 -7.85 -8.30
N VAL A 54 -1.90 -7.00 -7.70
CA VAL A 54 -2.34 -5.68 -7.29
C VAL A 54 -1.88 -4.78 -8.40
N PRO A 55 -2.70 -4.59 -9.46
CA PRO A 55 -2.36 -3.70 -10.54
C PRO A 55 -2.21 -2.30 -9.95
N LEU A 56 -0.96 -1.93 -9.69
CA LEU A 56 -0.58 -0.53 -9.68
C LEU A 56 -0.57 -0.01 -11.12
N ASP A 57 -0.65 -0.89 -12.12
CA ASP A 57 -0.55 -0.68 -13.57
C ASP A 57 -1.53 0.31 -14.22
N ASP A 58 -2.41 0.96 -13.46
CA ASP A 58 -3.16 2.09 -13.99
C ASP A 58 -2.16 3.17 -14.43
N THR A 59 -2.23 3.55 -15.71
CA THR A 59 -1.41 4.60 -16.32
C THR A 59 -1.43 5.95 -15.56
N ALA A 60 -2.39 6.17 -14.65
CA ALA A 60 -2.42 7.31 -13.73
C ALA A 60 -1.43 7.21 -12.54
N ASN A 61 -0.85 6.04 -12.29
CA ASN A 61 0.05 5.73 -11.17
C ASN A 61 1.51 5.97 -11.52
N THR A 62 1.80 7.21 -11.92
CA THR A 62 3.17 7.66 -12.15
C THR A 62 3.74 8.41 -10.96
N ILE A 63 5.03 8.21 -10.68
CA ILE A 63 5.79 8.93 -9.66
C ILE A 63 6.94 9.65 -10.36
N ALA A 64 6.85 10.99 -10.36
CA ALA A 64 7.88 11.84 -10.95
C ALA A 64 9.21 11.74 -10.17
N ASP A 65 10.28 12.18 -10.83
CA ASP A 65 11.61 12.27 -10.22
C ASP A 65 11.59 13.13 -8.95
N GLY A 66 12.17 12.62 -7.86
CA GLY A 66 12.23 13.31 -6.57
C GLY A 66 10.91 13.31 -5.78
N TYR A 67 9.98 12.42 -6.12
CA TYR A 67 8.71 12.24 -5.41
C TYR A 67 8.54 10.81 -4.87
N SER A 68 7.70 10.70 -3.85
CA SER A 68 7.18 9.45 -3.30
C SER A 68 5.66 9.43 -3.37
N ARG A 69 5.09 8.23 -3.26
CA ARG A 69 3.64 8.04 -3.13
C ARG A 69 3.34 6.85 -2.23
N LEU A 70 2.41 7.06 -1.29
CA LEU A 70 1.88 6.03 -0.43
C LEU A 70 0.65 5.39 -1.08
N TYR A 71 0.64 4.07 -1.14
CA TYR A 71 -0.46 3.25 -1.64
C TYR A 71 -1.05 2.47 -0.47
N LEU A 72 -2.36 2.28 -0.49
CA LEU A 72 -3.08 1.50 0.51
C LEU A 72 -3.76 0.32 -0.17
N ALA A 73 -3.27 -0.88 0.08
CA ALA A 73 -3.89 -2.10 -0.38
C ALA A 73 -5.09 -2.45 0.51
N CYS A 74 -6.22 -2.67 -0.14
CA CYS A 74 -7.50 -3.00 0.49
C CYS A 74 -8.07 -4.26 -0.15
N VAL A 75 -8.64 -5.14 0.67
CA VAL A 75 -9.40 -6.31 0.21
C VAL A 75 -10.89 -6.00 0.25
N VAL A 76 -11.63 -6.44 -0.76
CA VAL A 76 -13.11 -6.32 -0.80
C VAL A 76 -13.77 -7.68 -0.54
N ALA A 77 -15.10 -7.70 -0.40
CA ALA A 77 -15.86 -8.86 0.09
C ALA A 77 -15.67 -10.18 -0.69
N ASP A 78 -15.31 -10.12 -1.97
CA ASP A 78 -15.03 -11.31 -2.80
C ASP A 78 -13.57 -11.79 -2.70
N GLY A 79 -12.72 -11.08 -1.97
CA GLY A 79 -11.30 -11.37 -1.85
C GLY A 79 -10.41 -10.66 -2.85
N THR A 80 -10.96 -9.87 -3.78
CA THR A 80 -10.16 -9.07 -4.69
C THR A 80 -9.39 -7.99 -3.94
N VAL A 81 -8.13 -7.79 -4.33
CA VAL A 81 -7.29 -6.71 -3.83
C VAL A 81 -7.43 -5.50 -4.73
N SER A 82 -7.53 -4.33 -4.12
CA SER A 82 -7.54 -3.03 -4.77
C SER A 82 -6.54 -2.12 -4.09
N VAL A 83 -6.06 -1.11 -4.81
CA VAL A 83 -5.20 -0.07 -4.22
C VAL A 83 -5.87 1.28 -4.25
N VAL A 84 -5.81 1.95 -3.11
CA VAL A 84 -6.11 3.38 -3.01
C VAL A 84 -4.80 4.16 -3.14
N VAL A 85 -4.77 5.05 -4.12
CA VAL A 85 -3.60 5.84 -4.48
C VAL A 85 -3.56 7.10 -3.62
N GLY A 86 -2.46 7.31 -2.90
CA GLY A 86 -2.22 8.52 -2.13
C GLY A 86 -1.77 9.70 -2.99
N LYS A 87 -1.55 10.83 -2.32
CA LYS A 87 -1.02 12.02 -2.98
C LYS A 87 0.46 11.83 -3.32
N ALA A 88 0.94 12.50 -4.37
CA ALA A 88 2.36 12.66 -4.60
C ALA A 88 2.98 13.54 -3.51
N LEU A 89 4.13 13.13 -2.99
CA LEU A 89 4.85 13.78 -1.90
C LEU A 89 6.25 14.11 -2.40
N SER A 90 6.72 15.34 -2.18
CA SER A 90 8.11 15.68 -2.50
C SER A 90 9.05 15.00 -1.51
N ASN A 91 10.09 14.31 -2.00
CA ASN A 91 11.08 13.65 -1.15
C ASN A 91 11.80 14.66 -0.26
N ALA A 92 12.11 15.85 -0.80
CA ALA A 92 12.77 16.91 -0.06
C ALA A 92 11.92 17.42 1.12
N ALA A 93 10.63 17.67 0.88
CA ALA A 93 9.71 18.13 1.93
C ALA A 93 9.44 17.03 2.97
N LEU A 94 9.36 15.76 2.53
CA LEU A 94 9.19 14.61 3.42
C LEU A 94 10.41 14.46 4.34
N ALA A 95 11.63 14.48 3.79
CA ALA A 95 12.87 14.41 4.56
C ALA A 95 13.08 15.61 5.50
N ALA A 96 12.59 16.78 5.12
CA ALA A 96 12.60 17.97 5.97
C ALA A 96 11.54 17.94 7.09
N GLY A 97 10.60 16.98 7.06
CA GLY A 97 9.49 16.89 8.01
C GLY A 97 8.43 17.97 7.82
N GLU A 98 8.41 18.64 6.66
CA GLU A 98 7.43 19.69 6.33
C GLU A 98 6.07 19.09 5.95
N ILE A 99 6.08 17.85 5.42
CA ILE A 99 4.90 17.06 5.08
C ILE A 99 5.01 15.66 5.67
N SER A 100 3.88 14.99 5.83
CA SER A 100 3.79 13.57 6.18
C SER A 100 3.12 12.78 5.07
N ALA A 101 3.49 11.50 4.94
CA ALA A 101 2.77 10.55 4.12
C ALA A 101 1.48 10.11 4.85
N ASP A 102 0.40 10.85 4.61
CA ASP A 102 -0.90 10.52 5.16
C ASP A 102 -1.48 9.28 4.50
N TRP A 103 -2.03 8.38 5.33
CA TRP A 103 -2.71 7.17 4.86
C TRP A 103 -3.88 7.53 3.93
N PRO A 104 -3.94 6.97 2.71
CA PRO A 104 -5.10 7.10 1.85
C PRO A 104 -6.38 6.62 2.57
N VAL A 105 -7.54 7.18 2.22
CA VAL A 105 -8.79 6.73 2.81
C VAL A 105 -9.29 5.50 2.06
N PRO A 106 -9.53 4.35 2.72
CA PRO A 106 -10.11 3.19 2.06
C PRO A 106 -11.45 3.54 1.42
N THR A 107 -11.68 2.98 0.23
CA THR A 107 -12.98 3.00 -0.45
C THR A 107 -14.06 2.38 0.44
N ALA A 108 -15.33 2.66 0.12
CA ALA A 108 -16.43 2.00 0.82
C ALA A 108 -16.37 0.47 0.61
N ASN A 109 -16.80 -0.29 1.61
CA ASN A 109 -16.86 -1.76 1.57
C ASN A 109 -15.50 -2.44 1.30
N SER A 110 -14.40 -1.86 1.78
CA SER A 110 -13.07 -2.44 1.66
C SER A 110 -12.32 -2.41 3.00
N CYS A 111 -11.50 -3.42 3.25
CA CYS A 111 -10.66 -3.53 4.44
C CYS A 111 -9.19 -3.27 4.09
N PRO A 112 -8.57 -2.21 4.63
CA PRO A 112 -7.14 -1.98 4.42
C PRO A 112 -6.31 -3.00 5.21
N PHE A 113 -5.28 -3.54 4.58
CA PHE A 113 -4.40 -4.52 5.24
C PHE A 113 -2.91 -4.21 5.09
N CYS A 114 -2.49 -3.49 4.04
CA CYS A 114 -1.09 -3.18 3.78
C CYS A 114 -0.91 -1.78 3.21
N GLY A 115 0.16 -1.11 3.61
CA GLY A 115 0.64 0.15 3.05
C GLY A 115 1.93 -0.03 2.27
N ILE A 116 2.09 0.66 1.14
CA ILE A 116 3.34 0.63 0.38
C ILE A 116 3.76 2.06 0.02
N LEU A 117 4.90 2.51 0.52
CA LEU A 117 5.49 3.79 0.13
C LEU A 117 6.53 3.55 -0.95
N VAL A 118 6.20 3.95 -2.18
CA VAL A 118 7.16 3.92 -3.30
C VAL A 118 7.83 5.28 -3.40
N THR A 119 9.15 5.28 -3.44
CA THR A 119 10.00 6.47 -3.58
C THR A 119 10.75 6.39 -4.89
N ASN A 120 10.62 7.43 -5.71
CA ASN A 120 11.49 7.67 -6.85
C ASN A 120 12.54 8.71 -6.46
N ALA A 121 13.73 8.24 -6.09
CA ALA A 121 14.79 9.08 -5.54
C ALA A 121 15.45 9.97 -6.60
N THR A 122 15.82 9.38 -7.74
CA THR A 122 16.46 10.06 -8.87
C THR A 122 16.27 9.27 -10.16
N GLY A 123 15.61 9.78 -11.19
CA GLY A 123 15.50 9.05 -12.46
C GLY A 123 14.39 9.51 -13.39
N SER A 124 14.04 8.65 -14.35
CA SER A 124 12.82 8.84 -15.16
C SER A 124 11.57 8.65 -14.30
N VAL A 125 10.42 9.02 -14.85
CA VAL A 125 9.11 8.74 -14.24
C VAL A 125 8.99 7.25 -13.96
N PHE A 126 8.72 6.89 -12.71
CA PHE A 126 8.28 5.54 -12.36
C PHE A 126 6.84 5.39 -12.85
N THR A 127 6.60 4.35 -13.63
CA THR A 127 5.28 3.96 -14.09
C THR A 127 5.03 2.54 -13.60
N ALA A 128 4.08 2.38 -12.68
CA ALA A 128 3.64 1.06 -12.25
C ALA A 128 3.18 0.20 -13.45
N GLY A 129 3.31 -1.13 -13.37
CA GLY A 129 3.06 -2.02 -14.50
C GLY A 129 4.24 -2.17 -15.46
N THR A 130 5.23 -1.27 -15.40
CA THR A 130 6.29 -1.21 -16.43
C THR A 130 7.68 -0.96 -15.86
N THR A 131 7.78 -0.22 -14.76
CA THR A 131 9.07 0.14 -14.16
C THR A 131 9.37 -0.79 -13.00
N THR A 132 10.57 -1.36 -13.02
CA THR A 132 10.98 -2.32 -12.01
C THR A 132 11.20 -1.68 -10.64
N LEU A 133 10.60 -2.24 -9.58
CA LEU A 133 10.63 -1.76 -8.19
C LEU A 133 11.98 -1.98 -7.48
N ASP A 134 12.93 -2.62 -8.15
CA ASP A 134 14.29 -2.86 -7.66
C ASP A 134 15.37 -2.15 -8.50
N THR A 135 14.96 -1.19 -9.35
CA THR A 135 15.94 -0.32 -10.01
C THR A 135 16.62 0.60 -8.98
N THR A 136 17.84 1.04 -9.27
CA THR A 136 18.70 1.82 -8.34
C THR A 136 18.05 3.08 -7.76
N SER A 137 16.99 3.57 -8.40
CA SER A 137 16.29 4.81 -8.09
C SER A 137 14.97 4.62 -7.35
N ILE A 138 14.45 3.40 -7.33
CA ILE A 138 13.11 3.09 -6.86
C ILE A 138 13.22 2.27 -5.58
N PHE A 139 12.60 2.78 -4.52
CA PHE A 139 12.57 2.14 -3.21
C PHE A 139 11.12 1.92 -2.79
N ALA A 140 10.83 0.80 -2.15
CA ALA A 140 9.49 0.48 -1.67
C ALA A 140 9.58 0.03 -0.20
N ASP A 141 9.02 0.84 0.70
CA ASP A 141 8.82 0.44 2.09
C ASP A 141 7.41 -0.14 2.24
N ILE A 142 7.32 -1.34 2.79
CA ILE A 142 6.06 -2.04 3.07
C ILE A 142 5.73 -1.89 4.55
N TYR A 143 4.50 -1.45 4.81
CA TYR A 143 3.97 -1.27 6.14
C TYR A 143 2.86 -2.27 6.39
N ASP A 144 3.07 -3.09 7.42
CA ASP A 144 2.02 -3.90 7.99
C ASP A 144 1.10 -3.02 8.84
N LEU A 145 -0.19 -2.98 8.51
CA LEU A 145 -1.17 -2.19 9.26
C LEU A 145 -1.55 -2.81 10.61
N TRP A 146 -1.00 -3.98 10.95
CA TRP A 146 -0.99 -4.51 12.31
C TRP A 146 -0.11 -3.70 13.26
N SER A 147 0.88 -3.00 12.72
CA SER A 147 1.81 -2.17 13.46
C SER A 147 1.95 -0.80 12.80
N ILE A 148 0.85 -0.04 12.79
CA ILE A 148 0.89 1.35 12.31
C ILE A 148 1.90 2.15 13.15
N PRO A 149 2.88 2.82 12.52
CA PRO A 149 3.84 3.65 13.25
C PRO A 149 3.13 4.70 14.12
N ALA A 150 3.57 4.84 15.37
CA ALA A 150 3.02 5.81 16.32
C ALA A 150 3.34 7.27 15.94
N ALA A 151 4.36 7.47 15.10
CA ALA A 151 4.75 8.75 14.54
C ALA A 151 4.26 8.85 13.09
N PRO A 152 3.96 10.06 12.59
CA PRO A 152 3.68 10.27 11.17
C PRO A 152 4.82 9.74 10.30
N LEU A 153 4.48 9.20 9.14
CA LEU A 153 5.46 8.75 8.16
C LEU A 153 6.13 9.98 7.54
N THR A 154 7.28 10.38 8.08
CA THR A 154 8.12 11.50 7.60
C THR A 154 9.45 11.03 7.01
N GLY A 155 9.66 9.72 6.89
CA GLY A 155 10.86 9.13 6.29
C GLY A 155 10.66 8.85 4.81
N ILE A 156 11.68 9.12 4.00
CA ILE A 156 11.79 8.57 2.64
C ILE A 156 12.00 7.06 2.77
N ALA A 157 11.48 6.27 1.83
CA ALA A 157 11.81 4.84 1.79
C ALA A 157 13.31 4.63 1.62
N THR A 158 13.93 3.84 2.50
CA THR A 158 15.41 3.66 2.52
C THR A 158 15.85 2.23 2.32
N THR A 159 14.91 1.28 2.33
CA THR A 159 15.23 -0.14 2.18
C THR A 159 14.63 -0.66 0.89
N GLN A 160 15.46 -1.33 0.09
CA GLN A 160 15.03 -2.07 -1.08
C GLN A 160 14.52 -3.44 -0.59
N GLN A 161 13.26 -3.78 -0.82
CA GLN A 161 12.79 -5.15 -0.58
C GLN A 161 13.39 -6.05 -1.68
N THR A 162 14.18 -7.04 -1.25
CA THR A 162 14.76 -8.12 -2.08
C THR A 162 14.01 -9.41 -1.88
#